data_AF-A0A6B2V9Z3-F1
#
_entry.id   AF-A0A6B2V9Z3-F1
#
_cell.length_a   1.000
_cell.length_b   1.000
_cell.length_c   1.000
_cell.angle_alpha   90.00
_cell.angle_beta   90.00
_cell.angle_gamma   90.00
#
_symmetry.space_group_name_H-M   'P 1'
#
loop_
_entity.id
_entity.type
_entity.pdbx_description
1 polymer ?
#
loop_
_entity_poly.entity_id
_entity_poly.type
_entity_poly.pdbx_seq_one_letter_code
_entity_poly.pdbx_strand_id
1 'polypeptide(L)' 'MSITAVEFKTCACGAKRGYEDEHVAAKALGKAQAKRHRAGDRKGTRRGLHRENRFYECSYGMFHLTSQSRMAYQGAAA' A
#
# COMPACT_ATOMS: atom_id res chain seq x y z
N MET A 1 17.08 -5.31 15.83
CA MET A 1 15.80 -5.60 15.14
C MET A 1 15.98 -5.35 13.66
N SER A 2 16.24 -6.38 12.86
CA SER A 2 16.17 -6.25 11.40
C SER A 2 14.71 -5.99 11.04
N ILE A 3 14.36 -4.75 10.73
CA ILE A 3 13.08 -4.42 10.13
C ILE A 3 13.05 -5.23 8.84
N THR A 4 12.28 -6.32 8.79
CA THR A 4 12.08 -7.10 7.57
C THR A 4 11.25 -6.24 6.62
N ALA A 5 11.92 -5.29 5.96
CA ALA A 5 11.35 -4.50 4.90
C ALA A 5 10.89 -5.48 3.81
N VAL A 6 9.72 -5.20 3.23
CA VAL A 6 9.34 -5.87 1.99
C VAL A 6 10.16 -5.22 0.90
N GLU A 7 10.75 -6.04 0.03
CA GLU A 7 11.51 -5.54 -1.11
C GLU A 7 10.60 -4.70 -1.99
N PHE A 8 11.06 -3.50 -2.35
CA PHE A 8 10.35 -2.59 -3.24
C PHE A 8 11.35 -1.94 -4.18
N LYS A 9 10.91 -1.62 -5.38
CA LYS A 9 11.70 -0.87 -6.37
C LYS A 9 11.02 0.44 -6.69
N THR A 10 11.77 1.40 -7.22
CA THR A 10 11.21 2.64 -7.74
C THR A 10 10.54 2.34 -9.07
N CYS A 11 9.25 2.64 -9.20
CA CYS A 11 8.55 2.45 -10.47
C CYS A 11 8.63 3.71 -11.33
N ALA A 12 8.73 3.51 -12.65
CA ALA A 12 8.79 4.60 -13.63
C ALA A 12 7.44 5.34 -13.80
N CYS A 13 6.33 4.79 -13.30
CA CYS A 13 5.00 5.41 -13.36
C CYS A 13 4.84 6.67 -12.49
N GLY A 14 5.90 7.11 -11.79
CA GLY A 14 5.88 8.24 -10.86
C GLY A 14 5.43 7.85 -9.44
N ALA A 15 4.82 6.68 -9.25
CA ALA A 15 4.59 6.12 -7.93
C ALA A 15 5.90 5.56 -7.35
N LYS A 16 6.40 6.22 -6.29
CA LYS A 16 7.75 6.00 -5.73
C LYS A 16 8.08 4.54 -5.39
N ARG A 17 7.10 3.71 -5.03
CA ARG A 17 7.32 2.32 -4.60
C ARG A 17 6.44 1.38 -5.39
N GLY A 18 7.04 0.48 -6.16
CA GLY A 18 6.41 -0.65 -6.82
C GLY A 18 6.94 -1.97 -6.26
N TYR A 19 6.08 -2.98 -6.25
CA TYR A 19 6.39 -4.36 -5.89
C TYR A 19 6.34 -5.22 -7.15
N GLU A 20 7.21 -6.21 -7.27
CA GLU A 20 7.37 -6.97 -8.52
C GLU A 20 6.24 -7.96 -8.77
N ASP A 21 5.66 -8.51 -7.72
CA ASP A 21 4.59 -9.49 -7.82
C ASP A 21 3.45 -9.21 -6.82
N GLU A 22 2.30 -9.84 -7.07
CA GLU A 22 1.11 -9.70 -6.23
C GLU A 22 1.34 -10.17 -4.79
N HIS A 23 2.15 -11.20 -4.59
CA HIS A 23 2.38 -11.79 -3.28
C HIS A 23 3.21 -10.86 -2.38
N VAL A 24 4.24 -10.24 -2.93
CA VAL A 24 5.06 -9.20 -2.32
C VAL A 24 4.20 -7.96 -2.05
N ALA A 25 3.34 -7.57 -3.00
CA ALA A 25 2.41 -6.46 -2.82
C ALA A 25 1.39 -6.73 -1.69
N ALA A 26 0.83 -7.94 -1.60
CA ALA A 26 -0.09 -8.35 -0.55
C ALA A 26 0.61 -8.35 0.83
N LYS A 27 1.84 -8.88 0.89
CA LYS A 27 2.67 -8.84 2.10
C LYS A 27 2.97 -7.40 2.53
N ALA A 28 3.29 -6.52 1.58
CA ALA A 28 3.52 -5.11 1.83
C ALA A 28 2.26 -4.41 2.35
N LEU A 29 1.10 -4.67 1.74
CA LEU A 29 -0.19 -4.15 2.17
C LEU A 29 -0.49 -4.54 3.62
N GLY A 30 -0.36 -5.83 3.95
CA GLY A 30 -0.60 -6.32 5.31
C GLY A 30 0.32 -5.65 6.34
N LYS A 31 1.61 -5.49 6.01
CA LYS A 31 2.56 -4.79 6.90
C LYS A 31 2.25 -3.30 7.04
N ALA A 32 1.87 -2.62 5.95
CA ALA A 32 1.48 -1.21 5.99
C ALA A 32 0.27 -1.03 6.91
N GLN A 33 -0.78 -1.83 6.72
CA GLN A 33 -1.99 -1.80 7.55
C GLN A 33 -1.69 -2.08 9.03
N ALA A 34 -0.91 -3.12 9.33
CA ALA A 34 -0.53 -3.45 10.70
C ALA A 34 0.25 -2.31 11.37
N LYS A 35 1.15 -1.64 10.64
CA LYS A 35 1.88 -0.48 11.13
C LYS A 35 0.93 0.69 11.44
N ARG A 36 -0.03 0.96 10.56
CA ARG A 36 -1.05 1.99 10.79
C ARG A 36 -1.89 1.67 12.02
N HIS A 37 -2.40 0.45 12.12
CA HIS A 37 -3.19 0.01 13.28
C HIS A 37 -2.43 0.21 14.59
N ARG A 38 -1.18 -0.26 14.68
CA ARG A 38 -0.34 -0.05 15.88
C ARG A 38 -0.15 1.43 16.20
N ALA A 39 -0.03 2.29 15.20
CA ALA A 39 0.08 3.74 15.39
C ALA A 39 -1.22 4.36 15.91
N GLY A 40 -2.38 3.92 15.37
CA GLY A 40 -3.70 4.34 15.87
C GLY A 40 -3.96 3.88 17.29
N ASP A 41 -3.59 2.64 17.61
CA ASP A 41 -3.72 2.06 18.95
C ASP A 41 -2.88 2.82 19.97
N ARG A 42 -1.63 3.16 19.61
CA ARG A 42 -0.76 4.01 20.44
C ARG A 42 -1.35 5.40 20.68
N LYS A 43 -2.05 5.97 19.69
CA LYS A 43 -2.71 7.28 19.81
C LYS A 43 -4.00 7.21 20.63
N GLY A 44 -4.52 6.02 20.93
CA GLY A 44 -5.80 5.80 21.60
C GLY A 44 -7.02 6.01 20.70
N THR A 45 -6.83 6.34 19.41
CA THR A 45 -7.91 6.48 18.44
C THR A 45 -7.44 6.17 17.03
N ARG A 46 -8.29 5.46 16.28
CA ARG A 46 -8.07 5.14 14.86
C ARG A 46 -8.77 6.12 13.92
N ARG A 47 -9.48 7.12 14.46
CA ARG A 47 -10.22 8.10 13.65
C ARG A 47 -9.27 8.99 12.84
N GLY A 48 -9.54 9.16 11.55
CA GLY A 48 -8.73 9.99 10.64
C GLY A 48 -7.40 9.36 10.22
N LEU A 49 -7.18 8.08 10.53
CA LEU A 49 -5.95 7.41 10.17
C LEU A 49 -5.93 7.06 8.68
N HIS A 50 -4.93 7.57 7.96
CA HIS A 50 -4.69 7.15 6.58
C HIS A 50 -4.25 5.67 6.55
N ARG A 51 -5.00 4.86 5.80
CA ARG A 51 -4.76 3.42 5.64
C ARG A 51 -4.78 3.06 4.17
N GLU A 52 -3.75 2.33 3.76
CA GLU A 52 -3.68 1.65 2.47
C GLU A 52 -4.67 0.47 2.49
N ASN A 53 -5.59 0.41 1.54
CA ASN A 53 -6.69 -0.56 1.53
C ASN A 53 -6.48 -1.68 0.50
N ARG A 54 -5.84 -1.36 -0.63
CA ARG A 54 -5.69 -2.28 -1.77
C ARG A 54 -4.34 -2.08 -2.46
N PHE A 55 -4.03 -2.98 -3.38
CA PHE A 55 -2.99 -2.79 -4.37
C PHE A 55 -3.57 -2.90 -5.79
N TYR A 56 -2.87 -2.35 -6.76
CA TYR A 56 -3.20 -2.43 -8.18
C TYR A 56 -1.92 -2.62 -8.99
N GLU A 57 -2.04 -3.28 -10.14
CA GLU A 57 -0.97 -3.36 -11.12
C GLU A 57 -0.95 -2.09 -11.99
N CYS A 58 0.21 -1.48 -12.17
CA CYS A 58 0.38 -0.39 -13.12
C CYS A 58 0.79 -0.91 -14.50
N SER A 59 0.70 -0.04 -15.51
CA SER A 59 1.11 -0.33 -16.90
C SER A 59 2.57 -0.74 -17.09
N TYR A 60 3.43 -0.54 -16.08
CA TYR A 60 4.83 -0.94 -16.09
C TYR A 60 5.06 -2.34 -15.46
N GLY A 61 4.00 -3.11 -15.20
CA GLY A 61 4.07 -4.47 -14.65
C GLY A 61 4.44 -4.53 -13.16
N MET A 62 4.28 -3.42 -12.44
CA MET A 62 4.60 -3.30 -11.02
C MET A 62 3.33 -3.05 -10.20
N PHE A 63 3.30 -3.55 -8.98
CA PHE A 63 2.16 -3.40 -8.07
C PHE A 63 2.35 -2.22 -7.11
N HIS A 64 1.29 -1.44 -6.91
CA HIS A 64 1.30 -0.24 -6.07
C HIS A 64 0.21 -0.29 -5.02
N LEU A 65 0.51 0.16 -3.79
CA LEU A 65 -0.50 0.30 -2.73
C LEU A 65 -1.31 1.57 -2.94
N THR A 66 -2.59 1.50 -2.65
CA THR A 66 -3.51 2.63 -2.68
C THR A 66 -4.40 2.67 -1.44
N SER A 67 -4.68 3.88 -0.96
CA SER A 67 -5.68 4.15 0.07
C SER A 67 -7.09 4.31 -0.49
N GLN A 68 -7.22 4.41 -1.82
CA GLN A 68 -8.50 4.65 -2.48
C GLN A 68 -9.45 3.46 -2.27
N SER A 69 -10.75 3.76 -2.20
CA SER A 69 -11.78 2.72 -2.25
C SER A 69 -11.85 2.13 -3.67
N ARG A 70 -12.41 0.92 -3.82
CA ARG A 70 -12.57 0.28 -5.14
C ARG A 70 -13.29 1.20 -6.13
N MET A 71 -14.37 1.84 -5.67
CA MET A 71 -15.17 2.76 -6.47
C MET A 71 -14.38 4.00 -6.89
N ALA A 72 -13.63 4.61 -5.96
CA ALA A 72 -12.81 5.79 -6.27
C ALA A 72 -11.69 5.45 -7.26
N TYR A 73 -11.07 4.28 -7.10
CA TYR A 73 -10.02 3.81 -8.02
C TYR A 73 -10.57 3.54 -9.42
N GLN A 74 -11.70 2.84 -9.52
CA GLN A 74 -12.33 2.55 -10.82
C GLN A 74 -12.87 3.81 -11.49
N GLY A 75 -13.40 4.77 -10.73
CA GLY A 75 -13.89 6.04 -11.27
C GLY A 75 -12.80 7.03 -11.68
N ALA A 76 -11.58 6.90 -11.16
CA ALA A 76 -10.42 7.71 -11.58
C ALA A 76 -9.62 7.10 -12.74
N ALA A 77 -9.82 5.81 -13.00
CA ALA A 77 -9.19 5.07 -14.10
C ALA A 77 -10.10 4.94 -15.35
N ALA A 78 -11.30 5.51 -15.31
CA ALA A 78 -12.25 5.63 -16.43
C ALA A 78 -12.17 7.04 -17.04
#